data_AF-A0A7W9W3E2-F1
#
_entry.id   AF-A0A7W9W3E2-F1
#
_cell.length_a   1.000
_cell.length_b   1.000
_cell.length_c   1.000
_cell.angle_alpha   90.00
_cell.angle_beta   90.00
_cell.angle_gamma   90.00
#
_symmetry.space_group_name_H-M   'P 1'
#
loop_
_entity.id
_entity.type
_entity.pdbx_description
1 polymer ?
#
loop_
_entity_poly.entity_id
_entity_poly.type
_entity_poly.pdbx_seq_one_letter_code
_entity_poly.pdbx_strand_id
1 'polypeptide(L)'
;MSVAESEADSIPEPQLPARPRFPDPPRVGYQRPRPVEDPAERFLSRRGIGGKDAGNMGKAMGVGTALVGSIVGGVILGWLADTYLIKAATPYGLIGGFILGTFSGFANLIKLTNDLNK
;
A
#
# COMPACT_ATOMS: atom_id res chain seq x y z
N MET A 1 64.25 10.69 -44.49
CA MET A 1 62.90 10.32 -44.95
C MET A 1 62.68 8.89 -44.49
N SER A 2 61.69 8.65 -43.63
CA SER A 2 61.32 7.34 -43.05
C SER A 2 62.41 6.77 -42.12
N VAL A 3 62.16 6.31 -40.89
CA VAL A 3 61.10 5.38 -40.49
C VAL A 3 60.70 5.74 -39.05
N ALA A 4 59.47 6.21 -38.90
CA ALA A 4 58.72 6.07 -37.67
C ALA A 4 58.19 4.63 -37.61
N GLU A 5 57.76 4.20 -36.42
CA GLU A 5 57.08 2.93 -36.13
C GLU A 5 57.96 1.69 -36.15
N SER A 6 58.32 1.18 -34.96
CA SER A 6 58.27 -0.26 -34.63
C SER A 6 58.99 -0.55 -33.30
N GLU A 7 58.54 0.03 -32.19
CA GLU A 7 58.97 -0.45 -30.86
C GLU A 7 57.82 -0.45 -29.84
N ALA A 8 56.60 -0.60 -30.36
CA ALA A 8 55.42 -0.93 -29.56
C ALA A 8 55.21 -2.46 -29.55
N ASP A 9 56.28 -3.24 -29.55
CA ASP A 9 56.19 -4.70 -29.65
C ASP A 9 56.42 -5.35 -28.28
N SER A 10 55.31 -5.82 -27.72
CA SER A 10 55.21 -6.85 -26.69
C SER A 10 55.75 -6.51 -25.28
N ILE A 11 54.97 -5.77 -24.49
CA ILE A 11 55.00 -6.02 -23.04
C ILE A 11 54.45 -7.45 -22.85
N PRO A 12 55.22 -8.39 -22.27
CA PRO A 12 54.71 -9.74 -22.05
C PRO A 12 53.50 -9.66 -21.13
N GLU A 13 52.36 -10.18 -21.58
CA GLU A 13 51.15 -10.20 -20.75
C GLU A 13 51.49 -10.86 -19.41
N PRO A 14 51.20 -10.21 -18.27
CA PRO A 14 51.43 -10.82 -16.97
C PRO A 14 50.56 -12.08 -16.88
N GLN A 15 51.21 -13.25 -16.95
CA GLN A 15 50.56 -14.53 -16.78
C GLN A 15 50.00 -14.61 -15.36
N LEU A 16 48.72 -14.30 -15.21
CA LEU A 16 48.03 -14.43 -13.94
C LEU A 16 48.09 -15.92 -13.54
N PRO A 17 48.57 -16.25 -12.34
CA PRO A 17 48.59 -17.63 -11.88
C PRO A 17 47.17 -18.22 -11.97
N ALA A 18 47.09 -19.49 -12.34
CA ALA A 18 45.83 -20.20 -12.45
C ALA A 18 45.01 -19.99 -11.17
N ARG A 19 43.80 -19.42 -11.31
CA ARG A 19 42.96 -19.11 -10.15
C ARG A 19 42.74 -20.39 -9.37
N PRO A 20 43.06 -20.43 -8.05
CA PRO A 20 42.76 -21.60 -7.24
C PRO A 20 41.26 -21.88 -7.33
N ARG A 21 40.92 -23.12 -7.66
CA ARG A 21 39.52 -23.55 -7.78
C ARG A 21 38.92 -23.58 -6.38
N PHE A 22 38.14 -22.56 -6.04
CA PHE A 22 37.41 -22.56 -4.78
C PHE A 22 36.36 -23.69 -4.79
N PRO A 23 36.19 -24.42 -3.67
CA PRO A 23 35.05 -25.30 -3.50
C PRO A 23 33.76 -24.53 -3.70
N ASP A 24 32.76 -25.16 -4.31
CA ASP A 24 31.44 -24.53 -4.44
C ASP A 24 30.94 -24.16 -3.04
N PRO A 25 30.47 -22.90 -2.85
CA PRO A 25 29.99 -22.47 -1.55
C PRO A 25 28.84 -23.39 -1.12
N PRO A 26 28.81 -23.82 0.15
CA PRO A 26 27.71 -24.63 0.65
C PRO A 26 26.39 -23.89 0.42
N ARG A 27 25.39 -24.60 -0.11
CA ARG A 27 24.03 -24.05 -0.27
C ARG A 27 23.40 -23.85 1.10
N VAL A 28 23.75 -22.75 1.76
CA VAL A 28 23.11 -22.33 3.01
C VAL A 28 21.70 -21.86 2.67
N GLY A 29 20.70 -22.66 3.06
CA GLY A 29 19.32 -22.22 3.03
C GLY A 29 19.16 -21.05 4.00
N TYR A 30 18.82 -19.87 3.49
CA TYR A 30 18.39 -18.76 4.34
C TYR A 30 17.06 -19.13 4.98
N GLN A 31 17.12 -19.70 6.19
CA GLN A 31 15.95 -19.79 7.03
C GLN A 31 15.73 -18.39 7.61
N ARG A 32 14.66 -17.72 7.20
CA ARG A 32 14.31 -16.40 7.76
C ARG A 32 14.34 -16.54 9.29
N PRO A 33 15.09 -15.69 10.02
CA PRO A 33 15.00 -15.64 11.46
C PRO A 33 13.52 -15.55 11.83
N ARG A 34 13.03 -16.47 12.67
CA ARG A 34 11.68 -16.31 13.23
C ARG A 34 11.70 -14.95 13.94
N PRO A 35 10.70 -14.07 13.73
CA PRO A 35 10.57 -12.86 14.53
C PRO A 35 10.70 -13.28 15.99
N VAL A 36 11.70 -12.75 16.68
CA VAL A 36 11.81 -12.93 18.12
C VAL A 36 10.57 -12.25 18.67
N GLU A 37 9.59 -13.05 19.11
CA GLU A 37 8.32 -12.54 19.61
C GLU A 37 8.61 -11.60 20.79
N ASP A 38 8.57 -10.30 20.55
CA ASP A 38 8.66 -9.31 21.61
C ASP A 38 7.45 -9.55 22.54
N PRO A 39 7.63 -9.67 23.87
CA PRO A 39 6.50 -9.73 24.78
C PRO A 39 5.45 -8.64 24.50
N ALA A 40 5.85 -7.44 24.08
CA ALA A 40 4.93 -6.38 23.65
C ALA A 40 4.05 -6.80 22.46
N GLU A 41 4.61 -7.46 21.45
CA GLU A 41 3.85 -7.97 20.29
C GLU A 41 2.88 -9.10 20.68
N ARG A 42 3.24 -9.95 21.65
CA ARG A 42 2.32 -10.94 22.22
C ARG A 42 1.13 -10.29 22.93
N PHE A 43 1.37 -9.23 23.69
CA PHE A 43 0.29 -8.50 24.36
C PHE A 43 -0.65 -7.82 23.36
N LEU A 44 -0.11 -7.21 22.31
CA LEU A 44 -0.88 -6.57 21.25
C LEU A 44 -1.70 -7.60 20.46
N SER A 45 -1.08 -8.72 20.08
CA SER A 45 -1.77 -9.84 19.41
C SER A 45 -2.90 -10.42 20.29
N ARG A 46 -2.68 -10.57 21.61
CA ARG A 46 -3.68 -11.07 22.55
C ARG A 46 -4.84 -10.10 22.79
N ARG A 47 -4.62 -8.80 22.55
CA ARG A 47 -5.67 -7.76 22.53
C ARG A 47 -6.44 -7.68 21.20
N GLY A 48 -6.13 -8.53 20.21
CA GLY A 48 -6.68 -8.44 18.86
C GLY A 48 -6.04 -7.34 18.01
N ILE A 49 -4.96 -6.71 18.51
CA ILE A 49 -4.18 -5.68 17.83
C ILE A 49 -2.96 -6.36 17.21
N GLY A 50 -3.15 -7.35 16.33
CA GLY A 50 -2.00 -8.02 15.70
C GLY A 50 -2.37 -9.19 14.80
N GLY A 51 -1.74 -9.25 13.62
CA GLY A 51 -1.84 -10.39 12.68
C GLY A 51 -3.05 -10.33 11.75
N LYS A 52 -3.88 -11.38 11.71
CA LYS A 52 -5.03 -11.48 10.78
C LYS A 52 -6.18 -10.54 11.15
N ASP A 53 -6.32 -10.25 12.44
CA ASP A 53 -7.38 -9.36 12.96
C ASP A 53 -7.06 -7.89 12.68
N ALA A 54 -5.78 -7.50 12.64
CA ALA A 54 -5.37 -6.16 12.24
C ALA A 54 -5.76 -5.86 10.77
N GLY A 55 -5.68 -6.87 9.88
CA GLY A 55 -6.14 -6.74 8.50
C GLY A 55 -7.66 -6.57 8.38
N ASN A 56 -8.43 -7.31 9.20
CA ASN A 56 -9.89 -7.19 9.24
C ASN A 56 -10.35 -5.89 9.91
N MET A 57 -9.67 -5.46 10.97
CA MET A 57 -9.89 -4.19 11.65
C MET A 57 -9.57 -3.02 10.72
N GLY A 58 -8.48 -3.09 9.95
CA GLY A 58 -8.13 -2.09 8.94
C GLY A 58 -9.19 -1.99 7.84
N LYS A 59 -9.73 -3.12 7.37
CA LYS A 59 -10.87 -3.13 6.44
C LYS A 59 -12.12 -2.49 7.03
N ALA A 60 -12.48 -2.85 8.27
CA ALA A 60 -13.64 -2.28 8.96
C ALA A 60 -13.48 -0.76 9.17
N MET A 61 -12.28 -0.31 9.54
CA MET A 61 -11.98 1.10 9.71
C MET A 61 -12.03 1.87 8.38
N GLY A 62 -11.54 1.27 7.29
CA GLY A 62 -11.63 1.83 5.93
C GLY A 62 -13.07 1.94 5.43
N VAL A 63 -13.91 0.95 5.73
CA VAL A 63 -15.35 1.01 5.46
C VAL A 63 -16.01 2.13 6.26
N GLY A 64 -15.68 2.24 7.55
CA GLY A 64 -16.21 3.29 8.43
C GLY A 64 -15.83 4.69 7.94
N THR A 65 -14.58 4.92 7.57
CA THR A 65 -14.13 6.21 7.03
C THR A 65 -14.72 6.51 5.65
N ALA A 66 -14.91 5.51 4.80
CA ALA A 66 -15.59 5.71 3.52
C ALA A 66 -17.06 6.13 3.72
N LEU A 67 -17.76 5.52 4.70
CA LEU A 67 -19.13 5.89 5.05
C LEU A 67 -19.17 7.32 5.62
N VAL A 68 -18.34 7.63 6.61
CA VAL A 68 -18.26 8.97 7.20
C VAL A 68 -17.92 10.02 6.13
N GLY A 69 -16.96 9.74 5.26
CA GLY A 69 -16.59 10.61 4.16
C GLY A 69 -17.76 10.86 3.18
N SER A 70 -18.53 9.83 2.86
CA SER A 70 -19.71 9.96 1.99
C SER A 70 -20.84 10.76 2.63
N ILE A 71 -21.06 10.62 3.95
CA ILE A 71 -22.06 11.38 4.69
C ILE A 71 -21.64 12.85 4.76
N VAL A 72 -20.40 13.12 5.16
CA VAL A 72 -19.86 14.49 5.22
C VAL A 72 -19.91 15.15 3.84
N GLY A 73 -19.48 14.43 2.80
CA GLY A 73 -19.56 14.89 1.42
C GLY A 73 -20.99 15.19 0.97
N GLY A 74 -21.95 14.29 1.28
CA GLY A 74 -23.36 14.48 0.97
C GLY A 74 -24.01 15.65 1.72
N VAL A 75 -23.64 15.87 2.98
CA VAL A 75 -24.09 17.03 3.76
C VAL A 75 -23.55 18.34 3.19
N ILE A 76 -22.27 18.39 2.83
CA ILE A 76 -21.67 19.58 2.18
C ILE A 76 -22.34 19.85 0.83
N LEU A 77 -22.54 18.81 0.02
CA LEU A 77 -23.19 18.93 -1.28
C LEU A 77 -24.65 19.38 -1.14
N GLY A 78 -25.37 18.83 -0.15
CA GLY A 78 -26.75 19.19 0.17
C GLY A 78 -26.87 20.62 0.68
N TRP A 79 -25.92 21.08 1.50
CA TRP A 79 -25.83 22.47 1.94
C TRP A 79 -25.55 23.42 0.77
N LEU A 80 -24.62 23.08 -0.13
CA LEU A 80 -24.38 23.85 -1.36
C LEU A 80 -25.65 23.93 -2.23
N ALA A 81 -26.36 22.80 -2.39
CA ALA A 81 -27.60 22.77 -3.15
C ALA A 81 -28.69 23.66 -2.52
N ASP A 82 -28.86 23.61 -1.20
CA ASP A 82 -29.83 24.42 -0.47
C ASP A 82 -29.52 25.93 -0.60
N THR A 83 -28.23 26.28 -0.53
CA THR A 83 -27.75 27.67 -0.57
C THR A 83 -27.81 28.28 -1.98
N TYR A 84 -27.44 27.51 -3.02
CA TYR A 84 -27.31 28.04 -4.39
C TYR A 84 -28.53 27.79 -5.27
N LEU A 85 -29.18 26.62 -5.16
CA LEU A 85 -30.25 26.24 -6.10
C LEU A 85 -31.63 26.58 -5.57
N ILE A 86 -31.85 26.39 -4.27
CA ILE A 86 -33.22 26.39 -3.75
C ILE A 86 -33.56 27.70 -3.02
N LYS A 87 -32.59 28.40 -2.41
CA LYS A 87 -32.85 29.60 -1.56
C LYS A 87 -34.06 29.39 -0.63
N ALA A 88 -34.30 28.14 -0.24
CA ALA A 88 -35.55 27.76 0.41
C ALA A 88 -35.44 28.06 1.89
N ALA A 89 -36.52 28.60 2.46
CA ALA A 89 -36.69 28.73 3.90
C ALA A 89 -36.76 27.36 4.63
N THR A 90 -36.70 26.24 3.89
CA THR A 90 -36.87 24.87 4.37
C THR A 90 -35.77 23.97 3.78
N PRO A 91 -35.06 23.16 4.61
CA PRO A 91 -33.77 22.56 4.27
C PRO A 91 -33.91 21.25 3.46
N TYR A 92 -34.64 21.30 2.35
CA TYR A 92 -34.86 20.11 1.51
C TYR A 92 -33.58 19.65 0.81
N GLY A 93 -32.67 20.57 0.47
CA GLY A 93 -31.37 20.22 -0.11
C GLY A 93 -30.49 19.43 0.86
N LEU A 94 -30.59 19.73 2.16
CA LEU A 94 -29.86 19.06 3.23
C LEU A 94 -30.38 17.62 3.45
N ILE A 95 -31.70 17.44 3.45
CA ILE A 95 -32.35 16.11 3.53
C ILE A 95 -31.99 15.27 2.29
N GLY A 96 -32.08 15.85 1.10
CA GLY A 96 -31.72 15.19 -0.15
C GLY A 96 -30.24 14.81 -0.20
N GLY A 97 -29.34 15.72 0.17
CA GLY A 97 -27.90 15.47 0.24
C GLY A 97 -27.52 14.42 1.28
N PHE A 98 -28.21 14.39 2.42
CA PHE A 98 -28.02 13.36 3.44
C PHE A 98 -28.45 11.96 2.95
N ILE A 99 -29.62 11.86 2.33
CA ILE A 99 -30.09 10.60 1.74
C ILE A 99 -29.14 10.14 0.65
N LEU A 100 -28.75 11.03 -0.27
CA LEU A 100 -27.86 10.70 -1.37
C LEU A 100 -26.45 10.32 -0.89
N GLY A 101 -25.91 11.03 0.12
CA GLY A 101 -24.66 10.70 0.78
C GLY A 101 -24.69 9.33 1.46
N THR A 102 -25.80 9.01 2.12
CA THR A 102 -26.03 7.69 2.73
C THR A 102 -26.04 6.59 1.67
N PHE A 103 -26.82 6.75 0.59
CA PHE A 103 -26.87 5.78 -0.51
C PHE A 103 -25.50 5.61 -1.21
N SER A 104 -24.76 6.71 -1.40
CA SER A 104 -23.40 6.69 -1.95
C SER A 104 -22.42 5.91 -1.06
N GLY A 105 -22.51 6.09 0.26
CA GLY A 105 -21.73 5.32 1.24
C GLY A 105 -22.02 3.82 1.19
N PHE A 106 -23.29 3.44 1.11
CA PHE A 106 -23.70 2.04 0.93
C PHE A 106 -23.24 1.46 -0.41
N ALA A 107 -23.28 2.23 -1.50
CA ALA A 107 -22.77 1.79 -2.80
C ALA A 107 -21.27 1.45 -2.75
N ASN A 108 -20.49 2.23 -1.99
CA ASN A 108 -19.06 1.95 -1.76
C ASN A 108 -18.83 0.67 -0.94
N LEU A 109 -19.69 0.42 0.07
CA LEU A 109 -19.65 -0.80 0.86
C LEU A 109 -19.93 -2.04 0.00
N ILE A 110 -20.97 -2.00 -0.82
CA ILE A 110 -21.37 -3.10 -1.72
C ILE A 110 -20.23 -3.42 -2.70
N LYS A 111 -19.54 -2.39 -3.21
CA LYS A 111 -18.42 -2.56 -4.14
C LYS A 111 -17.24 -3.28 -3.49
N LEU A 112 -16.90 -2.93 -2.24
CA LEU A 112 -15.87 -3.63 -1.47
C LEU A 112 -16.25 -5.10 -1.19
N THR A 113 -17.52 -5.36 -0.86
CA THR A 113 -18.01 -6.73 -0.63
C THR A 113 -17.98 -7.56 -1.92
N ASN A 114 -18.26 -6.95 -3.08
CA ASN A 114 -18.23 -7.65 -4.36
C ASN A 114 -16.80 -7.98 -4.85
N ASP A 115 -15.81 -7.13 -4.55
CA ASP A 115 -14.39 -7.40 -4.83
C ASP A 115 -13.79 -8.49 -3.93
N LEU A 116 -14.43 -8.80 -2.79
CA LEU A 116 -14.03 -9.92 -1.91
C LEU A 116 -14.62 -11.27 -2.35
N ASN A 117 -15.55 -11.29 -3.30
CA ASN A 117 -16.24 -12.49 -3.79
C ASN A 117 -15.78 -12.93 -5.20
N LYS A 118 -14.63 -12.44 -5.66
CA LYS A 118 -13.90 -12.91 -6.84
C LYS A 118 -12.55 -13.46 -6.43
#